data_AF-A0A7R9F2V5-F1
#
_entry.id   AF-A0A7R9F2V5-F1
#
_cell.length_a   1.000
_cell.length_b   1.000
_cell.length_c   1.000
_cell.angle_alpha   90.00
_cell.angle_beta   90.00
_cell.angle_gamma   90.00
#
_symmetry.space_group_name_H-M   'P 1'
#
loop_
_entity.id
_entity.type
_entity.pdbx_description
1 polymer ?
#
loop_
_entity_poly.entity_id
_entity_poly.type
_entity_poly.pdbx_seq_one_letter_code
_entity_poly.pdbx_strand_id
1 'polypeptide(L)'
;MSHNLLRSVELDRRGRGDRGTVPLIFQENWEPSPSAPLLEPTAPAYPELPPPSYDECYFGSSNIKDQGDTQYTFGSTQYVPRYPTYNM
;
A
#
# COMPACT_ATOMS: atom_id res chain seq x y z
N MET A 1 27.72 -0.07 41.61
CA MET A 1 27.64 1.40 41.75
C MET A 1 27.59 2.00 40.34
N SER A 2 26.41 2.42 39.89
CA SER A 2 26.27 3.56 38.97
C SER A 2 24.81 3.98 38.96
N HIS A 3 24.56 5.19 39.44
CA HIS A 3 23.25 5.80 39.63
C HIS A 3 22.86 6.54 38.36
N ASN A 4 21.72 6.22 37.74
CA ASN A 4 21.14 7.08 36.72
C ASN A 4 20.22 8.11 37.38
N LEU A 5 20.61 9.36 37.22
CA LEU A 5 20.04 10.55 37.84
C LEU A 5 18.79 11.01 37.07
N LEU A 6 17.59 10.76 37.62
CA LEU A 6 16.36 11.34 37.11
C LEU A 6 16.26 12.79 37.57
N ARG A 7 16.32 13.75 36.64
CA ARG A 7 15.94 15.14 36.90
C ARG A 7 14.41 15.23 36.85
N SER A 8 13.79 15.38 38.02
CA SER A 8 12.37 15.75 38.14
C SER A 8 12.21 17.23 37.81
N VAL A 9 11.42 17.56 36.79
CA VAL A 9 10.89 18.92 36.62
C VAL A 9 9.58 18.98 37.38
N GLU A 10 9.59 19.71 38.50
CA GLU A 10 8.45 19.93 39.38
C GLU A 10 7.47 20.90 38.72
N LEU A 11 6.27 20.41 38.40
CA LEU A 11 5.13 21.23 38.02
C LEU A 11 4.10 21.16 39.14
N ASP A 12 4.19 22.13 40.07
CA ASP A 12 3.15 22.40 41.07
C ASP A 12 1.86 22.81 40.36
N ARG A 13 0.85 21.92 40.41
CA ARG A 13 -0.55 22.30 40.16
C ARG A 13 -1.47 21.49 41.06
N ARG A 14 -1.83 22.13 42.19
CA ARG A 14 -2.96 21.77 43.06
C ARG A 14 -4.20 21.45 42.22
N GLY A 15 -4.80 20.28 42.43
CA GLY A 15 -6.10 19.95 41.85
C GLY A 15 -6.44 18.47 41.96
N ARG A 16 -7.14 18.11 43.05
CA ARG A 16 -7.80 16.82 43.24
C ARG A 16 -8.61 16.42 42.00
N GLY A 17 -8.36 15.21 41.52
CA GLY A 17 -9.18 14.52 40.55
C GLY A 17 -8.58 13.15 40.32
N ASP A 18 -9.11 12.17 41.04
CA ASP A 18 -8.82 10.75 40.86
C ASP A 18 -9.10 10.36 39.40
N ARG A 19 -8.07 10.36 38.58
CA ARG A 19 -8.07 9.78 37.24
C ARG A 19 -6.94 8.77 37.27
N GLY A 20 -7.30 7.52 37.54
CA GLY A 20 -6.39 6.40 37.39
C GLY A 20 -5.69 6.53 36.04
N THR A 21 -4.37 6.74 36.09
CA THR A 21 -3.53 6.67 34.91
C THR A 21 -3.62 5.24 34.41
N VAL A 22 -4.49 5.01 33.42
CA VAL A 22 -4.36 3.84 32.56
C VAL A 22 -3.01 3.99 31.86
N PRO A 23 -2.05 3.07 32.07
CA PRO A 23 -0.85 3.09 31.25
C PRO A 23 -1.31 2.89 29.80
N LEU A 24 -0.92 3.80 28.91
CA LEU A 24 -0.96 3.54 27.48
C LEU A 24 0.07 2.44 27.23
N ILE A 25 -0.35 1.18 27.37
CA ILE A 25 0.37 0.06 26.79
C ILE A 25 0.20 0.26 25.29
N PHE A 26 1.23 0.83 24.64
CA PHE A 26 1.35 0.73 23.20
C PHE A 26 1.48 -0.76 22.89
N GLN A 27 0.38 -1.37 22.46
CA GLN A 27 0.41 -2.72 21.91
C GLN A 27 1.00 -2.62 20.51
N GLU A 28 2.32 -2.46 20.44
CA GLU A 28 3.12 -2.51 19.22
C GLU A 28 3.20 -3.98 18.75
N ASN A 29 2.07 -4.52 18.30
CA ASN A 29 2.06 -5.85 17.68
C ASN A 29 0.88 -5.99 16.71
N TRP A 30 0.89 -5.17 15.66
CA TRP A 30 0.12 -5.40 14.43
C TRP A 30 1.04 -5.60 13.22
N GLU A 31 2.15 -6.30 13.35
CA GLU A 31 2.79 -6.84 12.15
C GLU A 31 2.15 -8.21 11.86
N PRO A 32 1.26 -8.35 10.85
CA PRO A 32 0.93 -9.66 10.35
C PRO A 32 2.22 -10.24 9.78
N SER A 33 2.84 -11.17 10.50
CA SER A 33 3.95 -11.96 9.96
C SER A 33 3.43 -12.58 8.65
N PRO A 34 4.09 -12.33 7.50
CA PRO A 34 3.60 -12.85 6.24
C PRO A 34 3.50 -14.37 6.36
N SER A 35 2.28 -14.90 6.33
CA SER A 35 2.03 -16.34 6.47
C SER A 35 2.40 -17.12 5.20
N ALA A 36 2.89 -16.42 4.17
CA ALA A 36 3.38 -17.02 2.94
C ALA A 36 4.73 -17.71 3.21
N PRO A 37 4.93 -18.95 2.74
CA PRO A 37 6.24 -19.57 2.74
C PRO A 37 7.26 -18.68 2.02
N LEU A 38 8.47 -18.58 2.56
CA LEU A 38 9.62 -18.04 1.85
C LEU A 38 9.91 -18.96 0.66
N LEU A 39 9.40 -18.61 -0.53
CA LEU A 39 9.87 -19.22 -1.77
C LEU A 39 11.27 -18.65 -2.04
N GLU A 40 12.31 -19.44 -1.78
CA GLU A 40 13.61 -19.17 -2.37
C GLU A 40 13.48 -19.22 -3.91
N PRO A 41 14.02 -18.25 -4.66
CA PRO A 41 13.98 -18.25 -6.11
C PRO A 41 14.69 -19.49 -6.68
N THR A 42 13.94 -20.58 -6.84
CA THR A 42 14.43 -21.81 -7.46
C THR A 42 14.26 -21.62 -8.97
N ALA A 43 15.37 -21.33 -9.65
CA ALA A 43 15.45 -20.94 -11.08
C ALA A 43 14.90 -19.54 -11.40
N PRO A 44 15.35 -18.88 -12.49
CA PRO A 44 14.71 -17.65 -12.92
C PRO A 44 13.24 -17.98 -13.20
N ALA A 45 12.33 -17.33 -12.48
CA ALA A 45 10.89 -17.53 -12.59
C ALA A 45 10.36 -17.30 -14.01
N TYR A 46 11.18 -16.67 -14.85
CA TYR A 46 10.95 -16.47 -16.26
C TYR A 46 12.16 -17.02 -17.03
N PRO A 47 11.96 -17.90 -18.04
CA PRO A 47 12.99 -18.14 -19.03
C PRO A 47 13.40 -16.82 -19.70
N GLU A 48 14.53 -16.78 -20.41
CA GLU A 48 14.96 -15.63 -21.24
C GLU A 48 13.92 -15.38 -22.34
N LEU A 49 12.80 -14.75 -21.97
CA LEU A 49 11.72 -14.38 -22.86
C LEU A 49 12.14 -13.13 -23.63
N PRO A 50 11.81 -13.05 -24.92
CA PRO A 50 12.01 -11.82 -25.66
C PRO A 50 11.22 -10.67 -25.00
N PRO A 51 11.61 -9.41 -25.22
CA PRO A 51 10.80 -8.27 -24.80
C PRO A 51 9.35 -8.42 -25.29
N PRO A 52 8.36 -8.12 -24.44
CA PRO A 52 6.97 -8.28 -24.83
C PRO A 52 6.59 -7.30 -25.94
N SER A 53 5.78 -7.78 -26.87
CA SER A 53 4.97 -6.93 -27.74
C SER A 53 3.65 -6.58 -27.06
N TYR A 54 2.86 -5.70 -27.66
CA TYR A 54 1.56 -5.29 -27.11
C TYR A 54 0.49 -5.39 -28.18
N ASP A 55 -0.49 -6.25 -27.94
CA ASP A 55 -1.63 -6.44 -28.85
C ASP A 55 -2.92 -5.87 -28.25
N GLU A 56 -3.75 -5.32 -29.11
CA GLU A 56 -5.06 -4.77 -28.75
C GLU A 56 -6.04 -5.86 -28.31
N CYS A 57 -6.94 -5.47 -27.41
CA CYS A 57 -8.03 -6.32 -26.97
C CYS A 57 -8.88 -6.80 -28.15
N TYR A 58 -9.18 -8.10 -28.21
CA TYR A 58 -10.04 -8.71 -29.23
C TYR A 58 -11.43 -8.08 -29.32
N PHE A 59 -11.97 -7.61 -28.18
CA PHE A 59 -13.27 -6.96 -28.12
C PHE A 59 -13.26 -5.51 -28.68
N GLY A 60 -12.08 -5.00 -29.04
CA GLY A 60 -11.90 -3.67 -29.61
C GLY A 60 -12.12 -2.54 -28.59
N SER A 61 -12.51 -1.38 -29.11
CA SER A 61 -12.67 -0.17 -28.29
C SER A 61 -13.99 -0.14 -27.53
N SER A 62 -13.93 0.22 -26.25
CA SER A 62 -15.10 0.54 -25.43
C SER A 62 -15.19 2.03 -25.16
N ASN A 63 -16.41 2.57 -25.13
CA ASN A 63 -16.63 3.94 -24.67
C ASN A 63 -16.59 3.97 -23.14
N ILE A 64 -15.71 4.80 -22.57
CA ILE A 64 -15.55 4.95 -21.12
C ILE A 64 -16.32 6.14 -20.52
N LYS A 65 -17.16 6.81 -21.32
CA LYS A 65 -18.00 7.90 -20.81
C LYS A 65 -19.00 7.38 -19.79
N ASP A 66 -19.17 8.14 -18.72
CA ASP A 66 -20.19 7.94 -17.71
C ASP A 66 -21.37 8.90 -17.88
N GLN A 67 -22.50 8.64 -17.21
CA GLN A 67 -23.68 9.51 -17.23
C GLN A 67 -23.40 10.92 -16.73
N GLY A 68 -22.41 11.10 -15.85
CA GLY A 68 -21.98 12.41 -15.36
C GLY A 68 -21.14 13.21 -16.36
N ASP A 69 -20.70 12.60 -17.47
CA ASP A 69 -19.85 13.29 -18.43
C ASP A 69 -20.62 14.30 -19.26
N THR A 70 -20.06 15.50 -19.32
CA THR A 70 -20.66 16.61 -20.06
C THR A 70 -19.81 16.95 -21.29
N GLN A 71 -20.25 17.96 -22.04
CA GLN A 71 -19.45 18.57 -23.09
C GLN A 71 -18.12 19.17 -22.59
N TYR A 72 -17.97 19.39 -21.28
CA TYR A 72 -16.75 19.89 -20.65
C TYR A 72 -15.80 18.76 -20.22
N THR A 73 -16.19 17.49 -20.36
CA THR A 73 -15.27 16.35 -20.21
C THR A 73 -14.49 16.19 -21.52
N PHE A 74 -13.16 16.31 -21.46
CA PHE A 74 -12.26 16.23 -22.62
C PHE A 74 -11.27 15.08 -22.51
N GLY A 75 -10.84 14.54 -23.65
CA GLY A 75 -9.91 13.42 -23.76
C GLY A 75 -10.42 12.32 -24.71
N SER A 76 -9.62 11.27 -24.89
CA SER A 76 -10.07 10.08 -25.62
C SER A 76 -11.03 9.28 -24.75
N THR A 77 -12.26 9.11 -25.22
CA THR A 77 -13.27 8.28 -24.54
C THR A 77 -13.42 6.90 -25.17
N GLN A 78 -12.76 6.68 -26.32
CA GLN A 78 -12.57 5.36 -26.89
C GLN A 78 -11.32 4.76 -26.28
N TYR A 79 -11.50 3.73 -25.45
CA TYR A 79 -10.43 3.01 -24.79
C TYR A 79 -10.32 1.60 -25.34
N VAL A 80 -9.10 1.21 -25.72
CA VAL A 80 -8.75 -0.16 -26.12
C VAL A 80 -7.61 -0.62 -25.21
N PRO A 81 -7.80 -1.61 -24.33
CA PRO A 81 -6.71 -2.21 -23.58
C PRO A 81 -5.70 -2.86 -24.51
N ARG A 82 -4.42 -2.82 -24.15
CA ARG A 82 -3.37 -3.63 -24.79
C ARG A 82 -2.75 -4.58 -23.76
N TYR A 83 -2.50 -5.82 -24.17
CA TYR A 83 -1.93 -6.86 -23.32
C TYR A 83 -0.53 -7.23 -23.81
N PRO A 84 0.40 -7.55 -22.90
CA PRO A 84 1.72 -8.03 -23.28
C PRO A 84 1.60 -9.40 -23.96
N THR A 85 2.24 -9.53 -25.11
CA THR A 85 2.34 -10.78 -25.87
C THR A 85 3.81 -11.15 -26.06
N TYR A 86 4.11 -12.44 -25.92
CA TYR A 86 5.46 -12.97 -26.10
C TYR A 86 5.48 -13.80 -27.38
N ASN A 87 6.16 -13.28 -28.40
CA ASN A 87 6.36 -14.00 -29.65
C ASN A 87 7.53 -14.96 -29.46
N MET A 88 7.23 -16.26 -29.43
CA MET A 88 8.22 -17.34 -29.31
C MET A 88 8.87 -17.68 -30.64
#